data_AF-A0A0T5P8M8-F1
#
_entry.id   AF-A0A0T5P8M8-F1
#
_cell.length_a   1.000
_cell.length_b   1.000
_cell.length_c   1.000
_cell.angle_alpha   90.00
_cell.angle_beta   90.00
_cell.angle_gamma   90.00
#
_symmetry.space_group_name_H-M   'P 1'
#
loop_
_entity.id
_entity.type
_entity.pdbx_description
1 polymer ?
#
loop_
_entity_poly.entity_id
_entity_poly.type
_entity_poly.pdbx_seq_one_letter_code
_entity_poly.pdbx_strand_id
1 'polypeptide(L)'
;MDNRLSMLKETLRVLASPVDTQVAYLDDIDPEQCGVGPGELALEFDDMYRAIEAIKPDHAALFDELRKLDDLFGIMSATTNAHIWTFGALRHSEDWQSVRMLAKNCLARMPQY
;
A
#
# COMPACT_ATOMS: atom_id res chain seq x y z
N MET A 1 -6.93 1.78 -21.49
CA MET A 1 -6.14 1.45 -20.29
C MET A 1 -7.13 1.31 -19.16
N ASP A 2 -7.19 0.18 -18.46
CA ASP A 2 -8.07 0.09 -17.29
C ASP A 2 -7.54 1.08 -16.26
N ASN A 3 -8.30 2.15 -16.02
CA ASN A 3 -7.92 3.25 -15.13
C ASN A 3 -7.48 2.71 -13.76
N ARG A 4 -8.05 1.59 -13.33
CA ARG A 4 -7.80 0.95 -12.04
C ARG A 4 -6.39 0.37 -11.92
N LEU A 5 -5.83 -0.21 -12.99
CA LEU A 5 -4.46 -0.74 -12.94
C LEU A 5 -3.44 0.38 -12.86
N SER A 6 -3.71 1.51 -13.52
CA SER A 6 -2.89 2.71 -13.38
C SER A 6 -2.97 3.30 -11.97
N MET A 7 -4.17 3.38 -11.39
CA MET A 7 -4.34 3.85 -10.01
C MET A 7 -3.64 2.94 -9.00
N LEU A 8 -3.79 1.61 -9.12
CA LEU A 8 -3.03 0.67 -8.29
C LEU A 8 -1.52 0.86 -8.43
N LYS A 9 -1.01 1.15 -9.64
CA LYS A 9 0.41 1.41 -9.86
C LYS A 9 0.88 2.63 -9.08
N GLU A 10 0.10 3.70 -9.04
CA GLU A 10 0.44 4.89 -8.25
C GLU A 10 0.39 4.60 -6.75
N THR A 11 -0.65 3.92 -6.27
CA THR A 11 -0.75 3.51 -4.85
C THR A 11 0.45 2.64 -4.43
N LEU A 12 0.84 1.67 -5.26
CA LEU A 12 2.01 0.83 -5.01
C LEU A 12 3.33 1.63 -5.06
N ARG A 13 3.44 2.66 -5.90
CA ARG A 13 4.62 3.55 -5.91
C ARG A 13 4.74 4.33 -4.61
N VAL A 14 3.64 4.85 -4.08
CA VAL A 14 3.62 5.51 -2.77
C VAL A 14 4.02 4.51 -1.69
N LEU A 15 3.40 3.32 -1.65
CA LEU A 15 3.73 2.29 -0.67
C LEU A 15 5.18 1.80 -0.74
N ALA A 16 5.78 1.74 -1.93
CA ALA A 16 7.16 1.32 -2.14
C ALA A 16 8.19 2.42 -1.85
N SER A 17 7.75 3.67 -1.72
CA SER A 17 8.63 4.83 -1.61
C SER A 17 9.36 4.90 -0.25
N PRO A 18 10.46 5.67 -0.15
CA PRO A 18 11.08 5.96 1.13
C PRO A 18 10.10 6.65 2.10
N VAL A 19 10.33 6.47 3.41
CA VAL A 19 9.45 7.02 4.46
C VAL A 19 9.15 8.51 4.28
N ASP A 20 10.14 9.33 3.94
CA ASP A 20 9.93 10.78 3.82
C ASP A 20 9.00 11.13 2.65
N THR A 21 8.97 10.31 1.59
CA THR A 21 7.99 10.45 0.49
C THR A 21 6.60 10.02 0.95
N GLN A 22 6.49 8.94 1.73
CA GLN A 22 5.20 8.50 2.30
C GLN A 22 4.62 9.54 3.25
N VAL A 23 5.45 10.17 4.08
CA VAL A 23 5.05 11.23 5.00
C VAL A 23 4.59 12.47 4.22
N ALA A 24 5.38 12.91 3.22
CA ALA A 24 5.00 14.05 2.39
C ALA A 24 3.67 13.81 1.64
N TYR A 25 3.44 12.58 1.17
CA TYR A 25 2.18 12.20 0.55
C TYR A 25 0.99 12.32 1.51
N LEU A 26 1.15 11.85 2.75
CA LEU A 26 0.11 11.95 3.78
C LEU A 26 -0.17 13.40 4.20
N ASP A 27 0.88 14.22 4.30
CA ASP A 27 0.75 15.66 4.59
C ASP A 27 0.03 16.39 3.44
N ASP A 28 0.21 15.98 2.18
CA ASP A 28 -0.50 16.58 1.03
C ASP A 28 -2.00 16.21 1.01
N ILE A 29 -2.37 15.02 1.52
CA ILE A 29 -3.77 14.57 1.62
C ILE A 29 -4.51 15.32 2.74
N ASP A 30 -3.86 15.51 3.88
CA ASP A 30 -4.42 16.19 5.06
C ASP A 30 -3.42 17.19 5.64
N PRO A 31 -3.26 18.37 5.01
CA PRO A 31 -2.31 19.38 5.45
C PRO A 31 -2.56 19.90 6.87
N GLU A 32 -3.79 19.77 7.36
CA GLU A 32 -4.21 20.19 8.69
C GLU A 32 -4.05 19.07 9.75
N GLN A 33 -3.60 17.87 9.35
CA GLN A 33 -3.41 16.69 10.19
C GLN A 33 -4.61 16.39 11.10
N CYS A 34 -5.82 16.54 10.55
CA CYS A 34 -7.08 16.38 11.27
C CYS A 34 -7.54 14.93 11.43
N GLY A 35 -6.85 13.96 10.83
CA GLY A 35 -7.12 12.55 11.11
C GLY A 35 -6.46 11.54 10.16
N VAL A 36 -5.75 11.99 9.13
CA VAL A 36 -5.04 11.11 8.21
C VAL A 36 -3.68 10.72 8.79
N GLY A 37 -3.35 9.44 8.63
CA GLY A 37 -2.08 8.89 9.08
C GLY A 37 -1.70 7.67 8.24
N PRO A 38 -0.72 6.88 8.68
CA PRO A 38 -0.26 5.71 7.92
C PRO A 38 -1.36 4.71 7.53
N GLY A 39 -2.48 4.68 8.26
CA GLY A 39 -3.65 3.89 7.91
C GLY A 39 -4.21 4.20 6.52
N GLU A 40 -4.12 5.45 6.06
CA GLU A 40 -4.62 5.86 4.74
C GLU A 40 -3.89 5.14 3.61
N LEU A 41 -2.58 4.90 3.76
CA LEU A 41 -1.80 4.15 2.77
C LEU A 41 -2.32 2.71 2.60
N ALA A 42 -2.82 2.10 3.67
CA ALA A 42 -3.40 0.76 3.62
C ALA A 42 -4.84 0.80 3.06
N LEU A 43 -5.63 1.82 3.40
CA LEU A 43 -6.99 2.00 2.89
C LEU A 43 -7.00 2.23 1.37
N GLU A 44 -6.14 3.12 0.86
CA GLU A 44 -6.03 3.34 -0.58
C GLU A 44 -5.61 2.08 -1.33
N PHE A 45 -4.72 1.28 -0.75
CA PHE A 45 -4.32 -0.01 -1.33
C PHE A 45 -5.50 -0.98 -1.37
N ASP A 46 -6.22 -1.12 -0.26
CA ASP A 46 -7.36 -2.02 -0.12
C ASP A 46 -8.47 -1.68 -1.15
N ASP A 47 -8.76 -0.40 -1.33
CA ASP A 47 -9.69 0.09 -2.35
C ASP A 47 -9.26 -0.34 -3.76
N MET A 48 -7.98 -0.14 -4.10
CA MET A 48 -7.47 -0.48 -5.43
C MET A 48 -7.35 -1.99 -5.64
N TYR A 49 -6.94 -2.74 -4.63
CA TYR A 49 -6.83 -4.20 -4.69
C TYR A 49 -8.19 -4.84 -4.98
N ARG A 50 -9.25 -4.41 -4.29
CA ARG A 50 -10.62 -4.85 -4.55
C ARG A 50 -11.12 -4.41 -5.93
N ALA A 51 -10.77 -3.20 -6.36
CA ALA A 51 -11.22 -2.67 -7.64
C ALA A 51 -10.70 -3.45 -8.85
N ILE A 52 -9.53 -4.11 -8.74
CA ILE A 52 -8.92 -4.84 -9.85
C ILE A 52 -9.16 -6.36 -9.83
N GLU A 53 -9.90 -6.91 -8.86
CA GLU A 53 -10.04 -8.37 -8.71
C GLU A 53 -10.48 -9.08 -10.00
N ALA A 54 -11.35 -8.45 -10.80
CA ALA A 54 -11.86 -9.01 -12.04
C ALA A 54 -10.78 -9.29 -13.13
N ILE A 55 -9.63 -8.61 -13.09
CA ILE A 55 -8.55 -8.78 -14.08
C ILE A 55 -7.49 -9.80 -13.63
N LYS A 56 -7.72 -10.48 -12.50
CA LYS A 56 -6.81 -11.49 -11.95
C LYS A 56 -6.40 -12.62 -12.90
N PRO A 57 -7.29 -13.21 -13.72
CA PRO A 57 -6.89 -14.31 -14.62
C PRO A 57 -5.74 -13.95 -15.57
N ASP A 58 -5.66 -12.69 -15.99
CA ASP A 58 -4.65 -12.19 -16.93
C ASP A 58 -3.34 -11.78 -16.23
N HIS A 59 -3.33 -11.69 -14.90
CA HIS A 59 -2.23 -11.12 -14.11
C HIS A 59 -1.91 -11.93 -12.84
N ALA A 60 -2.02 -13.27 -12.89
CA ALA A 60 -1.89 -14.14 -11.73
C ALA A 60 -0.62 -13.89 -10.88
N ALA A 61 0.55 -13.71 -11.50
CA ALA A 61 1.80 -13.46 -10.78
C ALA A 61 1.82 -12.13 -10.00
N LEU A 62 1.14 -11.09 -10.52
CA LEU A 62 0.96 -9.82 -9.79
C LEU A 62 0.04 -10.05 -8.58
N PHE A 63 -1.07 -10.77 -8.78
CA PHE A 63 -2.04 -11.05 -7.71
C PHE A 63 -1.46 -11.90 -6.57
N ASP A 64 -0.52 -12.79 -6.84
CA ASP A 64 0.18 -13.52 -5.78
C ASP A 64 0.99 -12.61 -4.85
N GLU A 65 1.54 -11.51 -5.35
CA GLU A 65 2.22 -10.52 -4.51
C GLU A 65 1.26 -9.54 -3.84
N LEU A 66 0.24 -9.08 -4.56
CA LEU A 66 -0.80 -8.23 -3.99
C LEU A 66 -1.45 -8.91 -2.80
N ARG A 67 -1.73 -10.21 -2.89
CA ARG A 67 -2.28 -11.00 -1.78
C ARG A 67 -1.34 -11.05 -0.58
N LYS A 68 -0.02 -11.15 -0.77
CA LYS A 68 0.93 -11.12 0.36
C LYS A 68 0.92 -9.77 1.07
N LEU A 69 0.78 -8.69 0.32
CA LEU A 69 0.68 -7.33 0.86
C LEU A 69 -0.64 -7.14 1.61
N ASP A 70 -1.75 -7.62 1.05
CA ASP A 70 -3.07 -7.64 1.68
C ASP A 70 -3.08 -8.47 2.98
N ASP A 71 -2.51 -9.68 2.96
CA ASP A 71 -2.34 -10.54 4.14
C ASP A 71 -1.54 -9.82 5.24
N LEU A 72 -0.48 -9.10 4.89
CA LEU A 72 0.31 -8.32 5.85
C LEU A 72 -0.50 -7.18 6.47
N PHE A 73 -1.26 -6.42 5.68
CA PHE A 73 -2.15 -5.39 6.22
C PHE A 73 -3.27 -5.98 7.10
N GLY A 74 -3.77 -7.17 6.76
CA GLY A 74 -4.71 -7.92 7.60
C GLY A 74 -4.12 -8.23 8.98
N ILE A 75 -2.85 -8.68 9.04
CA ILE A 75 -2.14 -8.92 10.31
C ILE A 75 -1.94 -7.61 11.08
N MET A 76 -1.51 -6.52 10.42
CA MET A 76 -1.30 -5.21 11.05
C MET A 76 -2.61 -4.61 11.60
N SER A 77 -3.75 -4.95 11.00
CA SER A 77 -5.08 -4.45 11.38
C SER A 77 -5.67 -5.17 12.60
N ALA A 78 -5.01 -6.20 13.13
CA ALA A 78 -5.42 -6.84 14.38
C ALA A 78 -5.42 -5.81 15.52
N THR A 79 -6.42 -5.85 16.40
CA THR A 79 -6.62 -4.84 17.46
C THR A 79 -5.43 -4.70 18.42
N THR A 80 -4.62 -5.75 18.59
CA THR A 80 -3.37 -5.72 19.37
C THR A 80 -2.25 -4.89 18.73
N ASN A 81 -2.39 -4.53 17.46
CA ASN A 81 -1.37 -3.92 16.62
C ASN A 81 -1.61 -2.43 16.36
N ALA A 82 -2.48 -1.77 17.13
CA ALA A 82 -2.77 -0.34 16.98
C ALA A 82 -1.52 0.57 16.94
N HIS A 83 -0.46 0.17 17.65
CA HIS A 83 0.83 0.89 17.70
C HIS A 83 1.57 0.95 16.34
N ILE A 84 1.25 0.05 15.41
CA ILE A 84 1.88 -0.02 14.07
C ILE A 84 1.36 1.09 13.15
N TRP A 85 0.21 1.70 13.45
CA TRP A 85 -0.44 2.72 12.62
C TRP A 85 -0.01 4.16 12.97
N THR A 86 1.19 4.32 13.52
CA THR A 86 1.75 5.62 13.92
C THR A 86 2.87 6.05 12.96
N PHE A 87 3.12 7.36 12.83
CA PHE A 87 4.25 7.86 12.04
C PHE A 87 5.61 7.33 12.54
N GLY A 88 5.74 7.08 13.86
CA GLY A 88 6.92 6.46 14.42
C GLY A 88 7.13 5.02 13.89
N ALA A 89 6.07 4.22 13.85
CA ALA A 89 6.11 2.89 13.26
C ALA A 89 6.35 2.93 11.74
N LEU A 90 5.70 3.85 11.01
CA LEU A 90 5.95 4.05 9.56
C LEU A 90 7.45 4.24 9.26
N ARG A 91 8.16 4.97 10.14
CA ARG A 91 9.59 5.26 10.00
C ARG A 91 10.50 4.12 10.46
N HIS A 92 10.13 3.37 11.49
CA HIS A 92 11.07 2.49 12.18
C HIS A 92 10.69 1.02 12.26
N SER A 93 9.41 0.64 12.07
CA SER A 93 8.99 -0.74 12.24
C SER A 93 9.43 -1.63 11.07
N GLU A 94 9.65 -2.90 11.39
CA GLU A 94 9.93 -3.95 10.40
C GLU A 94 8.70 -4.23 9.53
N ASP A 95 7.49 -4.04 10.06
CA ASP A 95 6.24 -4.22 9.31
C ASP A 95 6.17 -3.25 8.13
N TRP A 96 6.42 -1.96 8.36
CA TRP A 96 6.39 -0.96 7.29
C TRP A 96 7.57 -1.11 6.31
N GLN A 97 8.70 -1.65 6.75
CA GLN A 97 9.78 -2.06 5.84
C GLN A 97 9.33 -3.21 4.93
N SER A 98 8.62 -4.19 5.49
CA SER A 98 8.06 -5.32 4.75
C SER A 98 6.99 -4.87 3.76
N VAL A 99 6.11 -3.94 4.14
CA VAL A 99 5.15 -3.27 3.24
C VAL A 99 5.87 -2.66 2.04
N ARG A 100 6.90 -1.84 2.27
CA ARG A 100 7.69 -1.21 1.19
C ARG A 100 8.33 -2.24 0.27
N MET A 101 8.85 -3.34 0.81
CA MET A 101 9.45 -4.41 0.02
C MET A 101 8.41 -5.15 -0.84
N LEU A 102 7.27 -5.53 -0.27
CA LEU A 102 6.20 -6.21 -0.99
C LEU A 102 5.58 -5.32 -2.08
N ALA A 103 5.42 -4.02 -1.81
CA ALA A 103 4.97 -3.07 -2.82
C ALA A 103 5.95 -2.99 -4.01
N LYS A 104 7.27 -2.98 -3.76
CA LYS A 104 8.28 -3.06 -4.84
C LYS A 104 8.16 -4.35 -5.65
N ASN A 105 7.91 -5.47 -4.98
CA ASN A 105 7.71 -6.76 -5.64
C ASN A 105 6.46 -6.78 -6.53
N CYS A 106 5.39 -6.10 -6.11
CA CYS A 106 4.18 -5.90 -6.93
C CYS A 106 4.51 -5.05 -8.17
N LEU A 107 5.18 -3.91 -7.99
CA LEU A 107 5.58 -3.02 -9.11
C LEU A 107 6.43 -3.74 -10.16
N ALA A 108 7.36 -4.60 -9.73
CA ALA A 108 8.21 -5.38 -10.64
C ALA A 108 7.42 -6.36 -11.53
N ARG A 109 6.20 -6.74 -11.11
CA ARG A 109 5.31 -7.66 -11.82
C ARG A 109 4.15 -6.94 -12.52
N MET A 110 4.07 -5.61 -12.41
CA MET A 110 3.04 -4.87 -13.13
C MET A 110 3.32 -4.89 -14.64
N PRO A 111 2.26 -4.97 -15.46
CA PRO A 111 2.39 -4.86 -16.90
C PRO A 111 3.10 -3.56 -17.30
N GLN A 112 4.06 -3.68 -18.22
CA GLN A 112 4.71 -2.55 -18.87
C GLN A 112 3.88 -2.23 -20.12
N TYR A 113 3.06 -1.19 -20.05
CA TYR A 113 2.35 -0.65 -21.22
C TYR A 113 2.89 0.75 -21.51
#